data_AF-A0A2D9RFT3-F1
#
_entry.id   AF-A0A2D9RFT3-F1
#
_cell.length_a   1.000
_cell.length_b   1.000
_cell.length_c   1.000
_cell.angle_alpha   90.00
_cell.angle_beta   90.00
_cell.angle_gamma   90.00
#
_symmetry.space_group_name_H-M   'P 1'
#
loop_
_entity.id
_entity.type
_entity.pdbx_description
1 polymer ?
#
loop_
_entity_poly.entity_id
_entity_poly.type
_entity_poly.pdbx_seq_one_letter_code
_entity_poly.pdbx_strand_id
1 'polypeptide(L)'
;MALYVLGSTTTGYIVADDTSSYLVRDGYYIGHTGSAIFASGSSTNNDYTIDGYVIGGPNSNGIYLTGKNGGLLGINSIHVGTSGMITAGRGIYATQERLMITNQGTISGDQYDGIYHSALDDSVDHRVVNLGLITGYHDGIEFDANYVVIENSGTISGRYSAIDVGGHSTLINSGTVSSGTSRAFYSYGEENLIHNSGNMVSAQSDAIVLSGSYNDIVNTSTGTIQTSQQNTDHGIYIYAGTSNTLTNDGVISAGGLGVFFNRPTSGYGEHTLVNSGTITSNSSTAVDINGGAALITNTGLIRSFNGNGI
;
A
#
# COMPACT_ATOMS: atom_id res chain seq x y z
N MET A 1 8.88 6.22 30.01
CA MET A 1 8.66 6.91 28.74
C MET A 1 8.85 8.40 28.95
N ALA A 2 9.93 8.97 28.40
CA ALA A 2 10.15 10.41 28.38
C ALA A 2 9.38 11.04 27.22
N LEU A 3 9.00 12.32 27.35
CA LEU A 3 8.43 13.11 26.25
C LEU A 3 9.38 14.23 25.88
N TYR A 4 9.80 14.26 24.62
CA TYR A 4 10.66 15.28 24.05
C TYR A 4 9.86 16.16 23.09
N VAL A 5 9.72 17.44 23.42
CA VAL A 5 9.16 18.44 22.50
C VAL A 5 10.31 19.00 21.67
N LEU A 6 10.34 18.67 20.38
CA LEU A 6 11.40 19.07 19.48
C LEU A 6 11.18 20.52 19.05
N GLY A 7 12.13 21.40 19.37
CA GLY A 7 12.12 22.80 18.94
C GLY A 7 12.42 22.96 17.45
N SER A 8 11.99 24.09 16.86
CA SER A 8 12.31 24.36 15.45
C SER A 8 13.81 24.42 15.21
N THR A 9 14.31 23.72 14.19
CA THR A 9 15.73 23.68 13.87
C THR A 9 15.98 23.31 12.40
N THR A 10 17.13 23.74 11.89
CA THR A 10 17.70 23.31 10.60
C THR A 10 18.78 22.24 10.73
N THR A 11 18.99 21.74 11.95
CA THR A 11 19.84 20.58 12.23
C THR A 11 18.96 19.37 12.40
N GLY A 12 19.29 18.25 11.74
CA GLY A 12 18.55 17.01 11.96
C GLY A 12 18.56 16.60 13.43
N TYR A 13 17.51 15.91 13.86
CA TYR A 13 17.37 15.39 15.21
C TYR A 13 17.83 13.93 15.27
N ILE A 14 18.79 13.65 16.16
CA ILE A 14 19.26 12.29 16.41
C ILE A 14 18.57 11.75 17.67
N VAL A 15 17.81 10.68 17.51
CA VAL A 15 17.10 9.97 18.57
C VAL A 15 18.11 9.14 19.37
N ALA A 16 18.32 9.53 20.63
CA ALA A 16 19.31 8.90 21.50
C ALA A 16 18.71 7.85 22.46
N ASP A 17 17.40 7.88 22.68
CA ASP A 17 16.72 7.04 23.66
C ASP A 17 15.85 5.98 22.98
N ASP A 18 15.60 4.90 23.71
CA ASP A 18 14.56 3.93 23.43
C ASP A 18 13.29 4.24 24.24
N THR A 19 12.15 3.71 23.83
CA THR A 19 10.89 3.79 24.60
C THR A 19 10.48 5.23 25.00
N SER A 20 10.67 6.18 24.09
CA SER A 20 10.41 7.60 24.29
C SER A 20 9.42 8.16 23.27
N SER A 21 8.79 9.27 23.64
CA SER A 21 7.89 10.02 22.76
C SER A 21 8.55 11.29 22.26
N TYR A 22 8.38 11.60 20.98
CA TYR A 22 8.91 12.79 20.33
C TYR A 22 7.75 13.57 19.69
N LEU A 23 7.64 14.86 20.00
CA LEU A 23 6.59 15.74 19.49
C LEU A 23 7.19 16.89 18.69
N VAL A 24 6.83 17.01 17.41
CA VAL A 24 7.00 18.22 16.61
C VAL A 24 5.65 18.94 16.59
N ARG A 25 5.54 20.06 17.31
CA ARG A 25 4.28 20.80 17.44
C ARG A 25 3.88 21.50 16.14
N ASP A 26 2.60 21.82 16.01
CA ASP A 26 2.13 22.71 14.96
C ASP A 26 2.92 24.03 14.94
N GLY A 27 3.21 24.51 13.74
CA GLY A 27 4.08 25.65 13.47
C GLY A 27 5.58 25.43 13.69
N TYR A 28 6.01 24.27 14.21
CA TYR A 28 7.43 23.96 14.38
C TYR A 28 7.95 23.19 13.17
N TYR A 29 9.24 23.34 12.86
CA TYR A 29 9.87 22.58 11.78
C TYR A 29 11.21 21.96 12.18
N ILE A 30 11.43 20.71 11.78
CA ILE A 30 12.73 20.04 11.82
C ILE A 30 13.19 19.87 10.37
N GLY A 31 14.11 20.72 9.94
CA GLY A 31 14.68 20.69 8.59
C GLY A 31 16.11 20.17 8.60
N HIS A 32 16.52 19.39 7.60
CA HIS A 32 17.91 19.00 7.43
C HIS A 32 18.24 18.68 5.97
N THR A 33 19.49 18.85 5.55
CA THR A 33 19.94 18.45 4.20
C THR A 33 20.15 16.94 4.06
N GLY A 34 20.30 16.23 5.17
CA GLY A 34 20.18 14.79 5.28
C GLY A 34 18.83 14.38 5.87
N SER A 35 18.80 13.34 6.70
CA SER A 35 17.56 12.94 7.37
C SER A 35 17.17 13.96 8.43
N ALA A 36 15.89 14.33 8.50
CA ALA A 36 15.42 15.32 9.48
C ALA A 36 15.25 14.73 10.88
N ILE A 37 14.68 13.52 10.98
CA ILE A 37 14.71 12.71 12.22
C ILE A 37 15.45 11.41 11.91
N PHE A 38 16.41 11.06 12.76
CA PHE A 38 17.26 9.90 12.59
C PHE A 38 17.31 9.08 13.88
N ALA A 39 16.88 7.82 13.81
CA ALA A 39 17.04 6.83 14.87
C ALA A 39 17.85 5.65 14.35
N SER A 40 18.83 5.19 15.12
CA SER A 40 19.71 4.08 14.75
C SER A 40 20.04 3.18 15.95
N GLY A 41 20.39 1.92 15.71
CA GLY A 41 20.95 1.04 16.75
C GLY A 41 19.91 0.52 17.72
N SER A 42 20.01 0.89 19.00
CA SER A 42 19.06 0.49 20.06
C SER A 42 17.92 1.50 20.26
N SER A 43 17.98 2.67 19.63
CA SER A 43 16.98 3.75 19.72
C SER A 43 15.67 3.39 19.01
N THR A 44 14.94 2.47 19.63
CA THR A 44 13.79 1.73 19.07
C THR A 44 12.60 1.88 20.02
N ASN A 45 11.43 1.35 19.67
CA ASN A 45 10.22 1.47 20.50
C ASN A 45 9.77 2.93 20.74
N ASN A 46 9.99 3.81 19.76
CA ASN A 46 9.73 5.23 19.91
C ASN A 46 8.41 5.65 19.28
N ASP A 47 7.73 6.59 19.92
CA ASP A 47 6.48 7.17 19.44
C ASP A 47 6.72 8.60 18.94
N TYR A 48 6.53 8.84 17.65
CA TYR A 48 6.69 10.13 17.01
C TYR A 48 5.33 10.76 16.74
N THR A 49 5.08 11.96 17.23
CA THR A 49 3.89 12.78 16.92
C THR A 49 4.33 14.00 16.14
N ILE A 50 3.85 14.12 14.91
CA ILE A 50 4.22 15.17 13.95
C ILE A 50 2.98 16.00 13.66
N ASP A 51 2.83 17.13 14.36
CA ASP A 51 1.80 18.14 14.08
C ASP A 51 2.38 19.33 13.29
N GLY A 52 3.71 19.46 13.27
CA GLY A 52 4.45 20.45 12.48
C GLY A 52 5.09 19.86 11.22
N TYR A 53 6.26 20.38 10.85
CA TYR A 53 6.95 20.03 9.61
C TYR A 53 8.24 19.25 9.87
N VAL A 54 8.40 18.11 9.21
CA VAL A 54 9.64 17.32 9.16
C VAL A 54 10.12 17.30 7.71
N ILE A 55 11.23 17.97 7.44
CA ILE A 55 11.71 18.24 6.08
C ILE A 55 13.14 17.71 5.92
N GLY A 56 13.28 16.55 5.29
CA GLY A 56 14.58 15.99 4.95
C GLY A 56 15.10 16.50 3.60
N GLY A 57 16.36 16.21 3.31
CA GLY A 57 16.97 16.57 2.03
C GLY A 57 16.43 15.78 0.84
N PRO A 58 16.67 16.25 -0.39
CA PRO A 58 16.13 15.65 -1.61
C PRO A 58 16.60 14.21 -1.83
N ASN A 59 17.83 13.86 -1.42
CA ASN A 59 18.36 12.49 -1.50
C ASN A 59 18.37 11.79 -0.13
N SER A 60 17.46 12.17 0.76
CA SER A 60 17.42 11.67 2.14
C SER A 60 15.98 11.45 2.60
N ASN A 61 15.77 11.28 3.91
CA ASN A 61 14.50 10.84 4.47
C ASN A 61 13.92 11.90 5.41
N GLY A 62 12.60 12.07 5.45
CA GLY A 62 11.98 12.90 6.48
C GLY A 62 12.24 12.27 7.85
N ILE A 63 11.85 11.00 7.99
CA ILE A 63 12.17 10.17 9.14
C ILE A 63 12.95 8.95 8.67
N TYR A 64 14.09 8.68 9.30
CA TYR A 64 14.93 7.52 9.05
C TYR A 64 15.06 6.69 10.32
N LEU A 65 14.46 5.49 10.31
CA LEU A 65 14.46 4.55 11.42
C LEU A 65 15.24 3.30 11.04
N THR A 66 16.36 3.08 11.68
CA THR A 66 17.12 1.84 11.52
C THR A 66 17.51 1.29 12.89
N GLY A 67 17.72 0.00 13.00
CA GLY A 67 18.15 -0.60 14.26
C GLY A 67 17.32 -1.81 14.67
N LYS A 68 17.84 -2.52 15.68
CA LYS A 68 17.23 -3.73 16.24
C LYS A 68 17.50 -3.76 17.72
N ASN A 69 16.45 -3.86 18.54
CA ASN A 69 16.61 -3.99 19.99
C ASN A 69 16.87 -5.44 20.41
N GLY A 70 18.14 -5.87 20.39
CA GLY A 70 18.55 -7.11 21.06
C GLY A 70 17.86 -8.40 20.57
N GLY A 71 17.36 -8.42 19.32
CA GLY A 71 16.63 -9.57 18.78
C GLY A 71 15.10 -9.51 18.95
N LEU A 72 14.59 -8.61 19.80
CA LEU A 72 13.17 -8.35 19.97
C LEU A 72 12.72 -7.26 19.02
N LEU A 73 11.55 -7.44 18.40
CA LEU A 73 11.01 -6.49 17.44
C LEU A 73 10.40 -5.32 18.21
N GLY A 74 11.09 -4.18 18.19
CA GLY A 74 10.55 -2.95 18.69
C GLY A 74 9.43 -2.42 17.80
N ILE A 75 8.54 -1.61 18.36
CA ILE A 75 7.46 -0.94 17.63
C ILE A 75 7.76 0.55 17.57
N ASN A 76 8.05 1.09 16.39
CA ASN A 76 8.01 2.53 16.22
C ASN A 76 6.62 2.94 15.74
N SER A 77 6.01 3.87 16.47
CA SER A 77 4.75 4.47 16.06
C SER A 77 5.00 5.87 15.52
N ILE A 78 4.42 6.21 14.38
CA ILE A 78 4.45 7.55 13.80
C ILE A 78 3.00 8.02 13.63
N HIS A 79 2.65 9.07 14.35
CA HIS A 79 1.38 9.78 14.22
C HIS A 79 1.63 11.12 13.51
N VAL A 80 1.03 11.31 12.33
CA VAL A 80 1.06 12.59 11.62
C VAL A 80 -0.30 13.24 11.78
N GLY A 81 -0.36 14.34 12.53
CA GLY A 81 -1.59 15.10 12.74
C GLY A 81 -2.07 15.80 11.47
N THR A 82 -3.26 16.39 11.50
CA THR A 82 -3.87 17.05 10.32
C THR A 82 -3.03 18.18 9.73
N SER A 83 -2.29 18.93 10.56
CA SER A 83 -1.31 19.95 10.13
C SER A 83 0.09 19.38 9.89
N GLY A 84 0.31 18.13 10.28
CA GLY A 84 1.57 17.43 10.18
C GLY A 84 2.00 17.21 8.74
N MET A 85 3.28 17.44 8.47
CA MET A 85 3.88 17.20 7.16
C MET A 85 5.24 16.55 7.32
N ILE A 86 5.44 15.43 6.63
CA ILE A 86 6.74 14.78 6.45
C ILE A 86 7.05 14.83 4.95
N THR A 87 8.17 15.47 4.56
CA THR A 87 8.59 15.54 3.15
C THR A 87 10.10 15.41 3.03
N ALA A 88 10.59 14.60 2.09
CA ALA A 88 12.00 14.52 1.70
C ALA A 88 12.13 13.71 0.41
N GLY A 89 13.34 13.23 0.06
CA GLY A 89 13.52 12.22 -0.99
C GLY A 89 12.64 10.99 -0.78
N ARG A 90 12.67 10.42 0.43
CA ARG A 90 11.65 9.51 0.97
C ARG A 90 10.93 10.16 2.14
N GLY A 91 9.61 10.05 2.25
CA GLY A 91 8.91 10.59 3.41
C GLY A 91 9.37 9.90 4.69
N ILE A 92 9.15 8.59 4.76
CA ILE A 92 9.58 7.73 5.86
C ILE A 92 10.40 6.57 5.29
N TYR A 93 11.54 6.30 5.89
CA TYR A 93 12.34 5.10 5.64
C TYR A 93 12.54 4.36 6.96
N ALA A 94 12.17 3.09 6.99
CA ALA A 94 12.32 2.24 8.15
C ALA A 94 12.91 0.88 7.79
N THR A 95 13.64 0.26 8.71
CA THR A 95 14.16 -1.10 8.53
C THR A 95 14.06 -1.91 9.82
N GLN A 96 13.95 -3.24 9.70
CA GLN A 96 14.13 -4.23 10.77
C GLN A 96 13.12 -4.24 11.92
N GLU A 97 12.31 -3.19 12.07
CA GLU A 97 11.40 -3.02 13.21
C GLU A 97 9.94 -3.03 12.79
N ARG A 98 9.04 -3.36 13.73
CA ARG A 98 7.61 -3.21 13.50
C ARG A 98 7.30 -1.72 13.35
N LEU A 99 6.56 -1.38 12.31
CA LEU A 99 6.21 -0.01 11.98
C LEU A 99 4.70 0.18 12.05
N MET A 100 4.27 1.16 12.84
CA MET A 100 2.88 1.55 13.03
C MET A 100 2.72 3.01 12.61
N ILE A 101 1.95 3.29 11.57
CA ILE A 101 1.74 4.65 11.07
C ILE A 101 0.26 5.01 11.17
N THR A 102 -0.04 6.19 11.69
CA THR A 102 -1.34 6.84 11.56
C THR A 102 -1.14 8.21 10.92
N ASN A 103 -1.66 8.41 9.71
CA ASN A 103 -1.50 9.65 8.97
C ASN A 103 -2.84 10.36 8.79
N GLN A 104 -2.97 11.57 9.34
CA GLN A 104 -4.06 12.51 9.06
C GLN A 104 -3.60 13.73 8.26
N GLY A 105 -2.28 13.93 8.14
CA GLY A 105 -1.65 15.04 7.44
C GLY A 105 -1.09 14.60 6.09
N THR A 106 0.16 14.98 5.81
CA THR A 106 0.85 14.66 4.56
C THR A 106 2.17 13.93 4.80
N ILE A 107 2.37 12.85 4.07
CA ILE A 107 3.66 12.16 3.95
C ILE A 107 4.04 12.14 2.45
N SER A 108 5.17 12.75 2.09
CA SER A 108 5.64 12.85 0.70
C SER A 108 7.08 12.36 0.53
N GLY A 109 7.29 11.49 -0.45
CA GLY A 109 8.59 11.16 -1.03
C GLY A 109 8.74 11.83 -2.39
N ASP A 110 9.56 12.88 -2.48
CA ASP A 110 9.68 13.71 -3.67
C ASP A 110 10.58 13.08 -4.75
N GLN A 111 11.39 12.09 -4.39
CA GLN A 111 12.31 11.38 -5.31
C GLN A 111 12.18 9.86 -5.30
N TYR A 112 11.58 9.31 -4.25
CA TYR A 112 11.41 7.88 -4.02
C TYR A 112 10.02 7.67 -3.42
N ASP A 113 9.93 6.85 -2.37
CA ASP A 113 8.66 6.37 -1.84
C ASP A 113 8.13 7.31 -0.75
N GLY A 114 6.81 7.41 -0.64
CA GLY A 114 6.18 8.11 0.48
C GLY A 114 6.57 7.43 1.80
N ILE A 115 6.39 6.12 1.85
CA ILE A 115 6.84 5.25 2.93
C ILE A 115 7.58 4.07 2.31
N TYR A 116 8.83 3.87 2.71
CA TYR A 116 9.60 2.67 2.41
C TYR A 116 9.91 1.93 3.71
N HIS A 117 9.64 0.62 3.74
CA HIS A 117 10.02 -0.26 4.82
C HIS A 117 10.66 -1.52 4.28
N SER A 118 11.85 -1.87 4.78
CA SER A 118 12.41 -3.22 4.57
C SER A 118 12.52 -4.00 5.87
N ALA A 119 11.67 -5.02 5.99
CA ALA A 119 11.72 -5.93 7.12
C ALA A 119 12.79 -7.00 6.89
N LEU A 120 13.43 -7.43 7.98
CA LEU A 120 14.22 -8.67 7.97
C LEU A 120 13.41 -9.87 8.49
N ASP A 121 12.23 -9.60 9.07
CA ASP A 121 11.38 -10.59 9.69
C ASP A 121 9.97 -10.46 9.13
N ASP A 122 9.63 -11.42 8.27
CA ASP A 122 8.33 -11.56 7.62
C ASP A 122 7.26 -12.13 8.56
N SER A 123 7.44 -12.11 9.88
CA SER A 123 6.47 -12.65 10.85
C SER A 123 5.80 -11.60 11.73
N VAL A 124 5.96 -10.31 11.43
CA VAL A 124 5.34 -9.24 12.22
C VAL A 124 4.41 -8.34 11.44
N ASP A 125 3.30 -8.04 12.10
CA ASP A 125 2.30 -7.13 11.55
C ASP A 125 2.85 -5.71 11.47
N HIS A 126 2.99 -5.19 10.25
CA HIS A 126 3.16 -3.77 9.99
C HIS A 126 1.79 -3.13 9.78
N ARG A 127 1.61 -1.87 10.17
CA ARG A 127 0.32 -1.20 9.97
C ARG A 127 0.46 0.24 9.49
N VAL A 128 -0.34 0.59 8.48
CA VAL A 128 -0.53 1.96 8.02
C VAL A 128 -2.01 2.29 8.04
N VAL A 129 -2.41 3.26 8.86
CA VAL A 129 -3.75 3.86 8.86
C VAL A 129 -3.64 5.23 8.21
N ASN A 130 -4.18 5.38 6.99
CA ASN A 130 -4.14 6.62 6.24
C ASN A 130 -5.52 7.28 6.14
N LEU A 131 -5.64 8.45 6.74
CA LEU A 131 -6.77 9.37 6.66
C LEU A 131 -6.43 10.63 5.86
N GLY A 132 -5.13 10.90 5.65
CA GLY A 132 -4.60 12.07 4.96
C GLY A 132 -4.07 11.74 3.57
N LEU A 133 -2.95 12.38 3.21
CA LEU A 133 -2.26 12.21 1.93
C LEU A 133 -0.93 11.47 2.12
N ILE A 134 -0.73 10.40 1.34
CA ILE A 134 0.57 9.73 1.17
C ILE A 134 0.92 9.75 -0.31
N THR A 135 2.04 10.36 -0.66
CA THR A 135 2.52 10.42 -2.04
C THR A 135 3.97 9.98 -2.16
N GLY A 136 4.28 9.19 -3.18
CA GLY A 136 5.65 8.92 -3.58
C GLY A 136 5.90 9.20 -5.06
N TYR A 137 7.09 9.69 -5.37
CA TYR A 137 7.58 9.79 -6.74
C TYR A 137 7.86 8.43 -7.35
N HIS A 138 8.17 7.41 -6.56
CA HIS A 138 8.15 6.01 -6.95
C HIS A 138 6.85 5.39 -6.45
N ASP A 139 6.87 4.82 -5.24
CA ASP A 139 5.69 4.18 -4.66
C ASP A 139 5.07 5.02 -3.54
N GLY A 140 3.75 5.01 -3.44
CA GLY A 140 3.09 5.65 -2.29
C GLY A 140 3.54 4.98 -0.98
N ILE A 141 3.46 3.65 -0.97
CA ILE A 141 3.89 2.77 0.11
C ILE A 141 4.61 1.57 -0.51
N GLU A 142 5.83 1.30 -0.08
CA GLU A 142 6.59 0.08 -0.40
C GLU A 142 6.98 -0.61 0.92
N PHE A 143 6.55 -1.85 1.10
CA PHE A 143 6.98 -2.72 2.19
C PHE A 143 7.56 -4.02 1.62
N ASP A 144 8.87 -4.17 1.74
CA ASP A 144 9.56 -5.45 1.51
C ASP A 144 9.34 -6.37 2.73
N ALA A 145 8.07 -6.68 3.02
CA ALA A 145 7.64 -7.45 4.18
C ALA A 145 6.28 -8.13 3.94
N ASN A 146 6.07 -9.29 4.56
CA ASN A 146 4.75 -9.91 4.68
C ASN A 146 3.94 -9.32 5.84
N TYR A 147 2.65 -9.68 5.95
CA TYR A 147 1.76 -9.30 7.06
C TYR A 147 1.59 -7.78 7.22
N VAL A 148 1.48 -7.06 6.10
CA VAL A 148 1.23 -5.61 6.12
C VAL A 148 -0.26 -5.34 6.12
N VAL A 149 -0.74 -4.57 7.10
CA VAL A 149 -2.13 -4.11 7.19
C VAL A 149 -2.22 -2.63 6.80
N ILE A 150 -2.91 -2.33 5.71
CA ILE A 150 -3.13 -0.97 5.23
C ILE A 150 -4.62 -0.66 5.29
N GLU A 151 -4.97 0.36 6.08
CA GLU A 151 -6.31 0.92 6.18
C GLU A 151 -6.31 2.32 5.56
N ASN A 152 -6.87 2.46 4.38
CA ASN A 152 -6.88 3.72 3.65
C ASN A 152 -8.29 4.31 3.55
N SER A 153 -8.50 5.46 4.16
CA SER A 153 -9.66 6.34 3.95
C SER A 153 -9.27 7.69 3.34
N GLY A 154 -7.97 7.98 3.24
CA GLY A 154 -7.42 9.16 2.59
C GLY A 154 -7.03 8.91 1.14
N THR A 155 -5.91 9.50 0.71
CA THR A 155 -5.31 9.27 -0.61
C THR A 155 -3.93 8.66 -0.46
N ILE A 156 -3.67 7.57 -1.17
CA ILE A 156 -2.34 6.99 -1.38
C ILE A 156 -2.07 7.02 -2.88
N SER A 157 -0.95 7.62 -3.29
CA SER A 157 -0.56 7.61 -4.69
C SER A 157 0.93 7.44 -4.89
N GLY A 158 1.29 6.70 -5.93
CA GLY A 158 2.66 6.58 -6.42
C GLY A 158 2.71 6.83 -7.92
N ARG A 159 3.88 7.22 -8.42
CA ARG A 159 4.10 7.24 -9.87
C ARG A 159 4.14 5.81 -10.42
N TYR A 160 4.87 4.91 -9.77
CA TYR A 160 4.94 3.50 -10.15
C TYR A 160 3.77 2.75 -9.55
N SER A 161 3.92 2.13 -8.39
CA SER A 161 2.84 1.49 -7.65
C SER A 161 2.27 2.45 -6.61
N ALA A 162 0.97 2.46 -6.34
CA ALA A 162 0.49 3.21 -5.18
C ALA A 162 0.85 2.49 -3.88
N ILE A 163 0.73 1.16 -3.90
CA ILE A 163 1.07 0.25 -2.80
C ILE A 163 1.77 -0.98 -3.39
N ASP A 164 2.96 -1.28 -2.87
CA ASP A 164 3.77 -2.48 -3.16
C ASP A 164 4.13 -3.18 -1.84
N VAL A 165 3.72 -4.45 -1.69
CA VAL A 165 3.87 -5.20 -0.43
C VAL A 165 4.21 -6.67 -0.67
N GLY A 166 4.70 -7.36 0.37
CA GLY A 166 4.78 -8.82 0.38
C GLY A 166 3.40 -9.50 0.52
N GLY A 167 3.42 -10.82 0.69
CA GLY A 167 2.24 -11.66 0.90
C GLY A 167 1.64 -11.54 2.30
N HIS A 168 0.54 -12.26 2.53
CA HIS A 168 -0.25 -12.25 3.77
C HIS A 168 -0.70 -10.83 4.16
N SER A 169 -0.81 -9.94 3.18
CA SER A 169 -1.10 -8.52 3.41
C SER A 169 -2.60 -8.26 3.33
N THR A 170 -3.06 -7.32 4.15
CA THR A 170 -4.46 -6.87 4.17
C THR A 170 -4.56 -5.42 3.72
N LEU A 171 -5.35 -5.16 2.68
CA LEU A 171 -5.74 -3.81 2.28
C LEU A 171 -7.24 -3.60 2.54
N ILE A 172 -7.58 -2.61 3.37
CA ILE A 172 -8.94 -2.10 3.53
C ILE A 172 -8.97 -0.69 2.96
N ASN A 173 -9.57 -0.52 1.79
CA ASN A 173 -9.65 0.75 1.10
C ASN A 173 -11.08 1.29 1.09
N SER A 174 -11.29 2.48 1.68
CA SER A 174 -12.47 3.32 1.50
C SER A 174 -12.14 4.68 0.88
N GLY A 175 -10.85 5.00 0.73
CA GLY A 175 -10.35 6.22 0.10
C GLY A 175 -9.95 6.03 -1.37
N THR A 176 -8.91 6.74 -1.79
CA THR A 176 -8.32 6.62 -3.12
C THR A 176 -6.93 5.98 -3.04
N VAL A 177 -6.70 4.96 -3.85
CA VAL A 177 -5.40 4.34 -4.11
C VAL A 177 -5.15 4.46 -5.61
N SER A 178 -4.14 5.23 -6.02
CA SER A 178 -3.94 5.54 -7.44
C SER A 178 -2.49 5.51 -7.89
N SER A 179 -2.22 4.90 -9.03
CA SER A 179 -0.89 4.87 -9.65
C SER A 179 -0.82 5.59 -11.00
N GLY A 180 0.35 6.14 -11.31
CA GLY A 180 0.62 6.83 -12.57
C GLY A 180 1.01 5.89 -13.73
N THR A 181 1.87 4.91 -13.49
CA THR A 181 2.46 4.09 -14.57
C THR A 181 2.53 2.60 -14.28
N SER A 182 2.37 2.17 -13.03
CA SER A 182 2.27 0.74 -12.66
C SER A 182 0.97 0.48 -11.89
N ARG A 183 0.99 -0.24 -10.77
CA ARG A 183 -0.21 -0.85 -10.20
C ARG A 183 -0.81 0.00 -9.09
N ALA A 184 -2.14 0.02 -8.96
CA ALA A 184 -2.74 0.64 -7.78
C ALA A 184 -2.37 -0.17 -6.54
N PHE A 185 -2.39 -1.50 -6.65
CA PHE A 185 -1.91 -2.41 -5.61
C PHE A 185 -1.15 -3.58 -6.21
N TYR A 186 0.03 -3.87 -5.67
CA TYR A 186 0.82 -5.04 -5.99
C TYR A 186 1.15 -5.84 -4.72
N SER A 187 0.98 -7.16 -4.79
CA SER A 187 1.58 -8.09 -3.83
C SER A 187 2.26 -9.25 -4.55
N TYR A 188 3.50 -9.56 -4.13
CA TYR A 188 4.30 -10.66 -4.68
C TYR A 188 4.19 -11.98 -3.88
N GLY A 189 3.37 -12.04 -2.84
CA GLY A 189 3.11 -13.27 -2.06
C GLY A 189 1.65 -13.70 -2.08
N GLU A 190 1.34 -14.80 -1.40
CA GLU A 190 0.00 -15.42 -1.31
C GLU A 190 -0.81 -14.93 -0.11
N GLU A 191 -2.05 -15.41 0.05
CA GLU A 191 -2.91 -15.15 1.22
C GLU A 191 -3.22 -13.66 1.47
N ASN A 192 -3.35 -12.86 0.41
CA ASN A 192 -3.72 -11.45 0.56
C ASN A 192 -5.24 -11.28 0.72
N LEU A 193 -5.63 -10.34 1.58
CA LEU A 193 -7.02 -9.92 1.76
C LEU A 193 -7.19 -8.48 1.28
N ILE A 194 -8.06 -8.27 0.29
CA ILE A 194 -8.36 -6.93 -0.24
C ILE A 194 -9.85 -6.65 -0.09
N HIS A 195 -10.19 -5.63 0.69
CA HIS A 195 -11.55 -5.14 0.82
C HIS A 195 -11.62 -3.70 0.29
N ASN A 196 -12.22 -3.54 -0.89
CA ASN A 196 -12.37 -2.25 -1.55
C ASN A 196 -13.81 -1.73 -1.47
N SER A 197 -13.95 -0.51 -0.96
CA SER A 197 -15.17 0.31 -0.94
C SER A 197 -14.94 1.72 -1.47
N GLY A 198 -13.69 2.05 -1.83
CA GLY A 198 -13.29 3.31 -2.45
C GLY A 198 -12.81 3.12 -3.89
N ASN A 199 -11.84 3.92 -4.31
CA ASN A 199 -11.30 3.93 -5.67
C ASN A 199 -9.90 3.30 -5.71
N MET A 200 -9.70 2.30 -6.56
CA MET A 200 -8.40 1.76 -6.91
C MET A 200 -8.17 1.95 -8.40
N VAL A 201 -7.23 2.84 -8.76
CA VAL A 201 -7.05 3.28 -10.14
C VAL A 201 -5.60 3.15 -10.58
N SER A 202 -5.36 2.44 -11.68
CA SER A 202 -4.08 2.54 -12.39
C SER A 202 -4.26 3.29 -13.70
N ALA A 203 -3.36 4.26 -13.96
CA ALA A 203 -3.44 5.01 -15.20
C ALA A 203 -2.92 4.26 -16.43
N GLN A 204 -1.87 3.42 -16.30
CA GLN A 204 -1.19 2.80 -17.45
C GLN A 204 -0.81 1.32 -17.26
N SER A 205 -1.38 0.65 -16.26
CA SER A 205 -1.12 -0.77 -16.01
C SER A 205 -2.33 -1.42 -15.33
N ASP A 206 -2.14 -2.64 -14.86
CA ASP A 206 -3.12 -3.38 -14.09
C ASP A 206 -3.48 -2.62 -12.80
N ALA A 207 -4.74 -2.63 -12.39
CA ALA A 207 -5.12 -1.94 -11.15
C ALA A 207 -4.69 -2.74 -9.92
N ILE A 208 -5.05 -4.02 -9.84
CA ILE A 208 -4.63 -4.93 -8.77
C ILE A 208 -3.85 -6.09 -9.38
N VAL A 209 -2.64 -6.34 -8.88
CA VAL A 209 -1.85 -7.53 -9.24
C VAL A 209 -1.44 -8.28 -7.99
N LEU A 210 -1.77 -9.57 -7.94
CA LEU A 210 -1.41 -10.47 -6.85
C LEU A 210 -0.65 -11.66 -7.39
N SER A 211 0.12 -12.31 -6.53
CA SER A 211 0.76 -13.58 -6.83
C SER A 211 0.22 -14.69 -5.93
N GLY A 212 0.46 -15.94 -6.31
CA GLY A 212 0.21 -17.08 -5.45
C GLY A 212 -1.28 -17.35 -5.16
N SER A 213 -1.51 -18.13 -4.12
CA SER A 213 -2.80 -18.78 -3.84
C SER A 213 -3.59 -18.08 -2.74
N TYR A 214 -4.84 -18.49 -2.55
CA TYR A 214 -5.66 -18.09 -1.40
C TYR A 214 -5.84 -16.57 -1.22
N ASN A 215 -5.76 -15.81 -2.32
CA ASN A 215 -6.07 -14.39 -2.28
C ASN A 215 -7.59 -14.21 -2.24
N ASP A 216 -8.08 -13.34 -1.35
CA ASP A 216 -9.48 -12.99 -1.21
C ASP A 216 -9.70 -11.51 -1.51
N ILE A 217 -10.49 -11.23 -2.54
CA ILE A 217 -10.81 -9.87 -2.98
C ILE A 217 -12.31 -9.64 -2.86
N VAL A 218 -12.68 -8.61 -2.12
CA VAL A 218 -14.06 -8.12 -1.98
C VAL A 218 -14.13 -6.69 -2.49
N ASN A 219 -14.77 -6.48 -3.63
CA ASN A 219 -15.10 -5.16 -4.16
C ASN A 219 -16.58 -4.86 -3.90
N THR A 220 -16.86 -4.03 -2.90
CA THR A 220 -18.22 -3.72 -2.45
C THR A 220 -18.99 -2.85 -3.46
N SER A 221 -20.29 -2.67 -3.25
CA SER A 221 -21.16 -1.87 -4.13
C SER A 221 -20.72 -0.41 -4.38
N THR A 222 -19.89 0.17 -3.51
CA THR A 222 -19.31 1.51 -3.70
C THR A 222 -17.88 1.47 -4.26
N GLY A 223 -17.26 0.29 -4.28
CA GLY A 223 -15.90 0.08 -4.72
C GLY A 223 -15.76 0.16 -6.24
N THR A 224 -14.76 0.91 -6.69
CA THR A 224 -14.35 0.97 -8.09
C THR A 224 -12.91 0.49 -8.23
N ILE A 225 -12.69 -0.47 -9.13
CA ILE A 225 -11.38 -0.92 -9.56
C ILE A 225 -11.29 -0.63 -11.06
N GLN A 226 -10.35 0.24 -11.45
CA GLN A 226 -10.31 0.75 -12.82
C GLN A 226 -8.89 0.88 -13.35
N THR A 227 -8.70 0.49 -14.61
CA THR A 227 -7.52 0.88 -15.41
C THR A 227 -7.90 1.99 -16.37
N SER A 228 -7.08 3.02 -16.51
CA SER A 228 -7.49 4.20 -17.25
C SER A 228 -7.39 4.03 -18.77
N GLN A 229 -6.33 3.45 -19.33
CA GLN A 229 -6.13 3.40 -20.78
C GLN A 229 -5.04 2.41 -21.24
N GLN A 230 -5.32 1.12 -21.49
CA GLN A 230 -4.70 0.28 -22.56
C GLN A 230 -5.52 -1.01 -22.80
N ASN A 231 -5.47 -1.55 -24.01
CA ASN A 231 -6.11 -2.84 -24.37
C ASN A 231 -5.47 -4.07 -23.68
N THR A 232 -4.45 -3.88 -22.84
CA THR A 232 -3.71 -4.95 -22.16
C THR A 232 -3.79 -4.88 -20.64
N ASP A 233 -4.33 -3.78 -20.09
CA ASP A 233 -4.34 -3.55 -18.64
C ASP A 233 -5.50 -4.27 -18.00
N HIS A 234 -5.24 -5.01 -16.93
CA HIS A 234 -6.23 -5.81 -16.23
C HIS A 234 -6.81 -5.07 -15.02
N GLY A 235 -8.12 -5.23 -14.77
CA GLY A 235 -8.71 -4.72 -13.53
C GLY A 235 -8.11 -5.45 -12.33
N ILE A 236 -8.19 -6.78 -12.36
CA ILE A 236 -7.56 -7.66 -11.38
C ILE A 236 -6.77 -8.73 -12.13
N TYR A 237 -5.50 -8.88 -11.80
CA TYR A 237 -4.64 -9.94 -12.32
C TYR A 237 -4.01 -10.75 -11.19
N ILE A 238 -4.28 -12.05 -11.13
CA ILE A 238 -3.61 -12.96 -10.19
C ILE A 238 -2.65 -13.86 -10.97
N TYR A 239 -1.36 -13.72 -10.66
CA TYR A 239 -0.27 -14.48 -11.24
C TYR A 239 -0.14 -15.85 -10.56
N ALA A 240 -0.44 -16.90 -11.33
CA ALA A 240 -0.10 -18.29 -11.03
C ALA A 240 -0.44 -18.76 -9.60
N GLY A 241 -1.73 -18.90 -9.31
CA GLY A 241 -2.23 -19.30 -8.00
C GLY A 241 -3.37 -20.31 -8.06
N THR A 242 -3.72 -20.89 -6.91
CA THR A 242 -4.91 -21.71 -6.71
C THR A 242 -5.82 -21.08 -5.65
N SER A 243 -7.09 -21.49 -5.58
CA SER A 243 -7.94 -21.17 -4.43
C SER A 243 -8.20 -19.67 -4.21
N ASN A 244 -8.11 -18.86 -5.27
CA ASN A 244 -8.40 -17.42 -5.20
C ASN A 244 -9.91 -17.15 -5.27
N THR A 245 -10.37 -16.19 -4.47
CA THR A 245 -11.77 -15.78 -4.36
C THR A 245 -11.93 -14.32 -4.75
N LEU A 246 -12.95 -14.03 -5.57
CA LEU A 246 -13.38 -12.67 -5.88
C LEU A 246 -14.89 -12.55 -5.65
N THR A 247 -15.28 -11.64 -4.78
CA THR A 247 -16.66 -11.15 -4.65
C THR A 247 -16.73 -9.72 -5.17
N ASN A 248 -17.48 -9.50 -6.25
CA ASN A 248 -17.67 -8.18 -6.84
C ASN A 248 -19.15 -7.77 -6.80
N ASP A 249 -19.43 -6.75 -6.00
CA ASP A 249 -20.71 -6.02 -5.97
C ASP A 249 -20.59 -4.62 -6.58
N GLY A 250 -19.35 -4.12 -6.74
CA GLY A 250 -19.03 -2.80 -7.30
C GLY A 250 -18.73 -2.81 -8.79
N VAL A 251 -17.84 -1.91 -9.21
CA VAL A 251 -17.41 -1.77 -10.60
C VAL A 251 -15.96 -2.21 -10.77
N ILE A 252 -15.73 -3.15 -11.69
CA ILE A 252 -14.41 -3.49 -12.22
C ILE A 252 -14.42 -3.14 -13.71
N SER A 253 -13.59 -2.18 -14.12
CA SER A 253 -13.51 -1.75 -15.51
C SER A 253 -12.07 -1.72 -15.99
N ALA A 254 -11.78 -2.57 -16.98
CA ALA A 254 -10.45 -2.72 -17.52
C ALA A 254 -10.39 -2.40 -19.02
N GLY A 255 -9.24 -1.92 -19.47
CA GLY A 255 -8.98 -1.81 -20.90
C GLY A 255 -8.72 -3.18 -21.54
N GLY A 256 -7.91 -4.03 -20.88
CA GLY A 256 -7.71 -5.46 -21.14
C GLY A 256 -8.77 -6.33 -20.48
N LEU A 257 -8.38 -7.41 -19.79
CA LEU A 257 -9.33 -8.29 -19.08
C LEU A 257 -9.84 -7.61 -17.80
N GLY A 258 -11.13 -7.69 -17.51
CA GLY A 258 -11.69 -7.20 -16.24
C GLY A 258 -11.09 -7.94 -15.05
N VAL A 259 -11.15 -9.27 -15.10
CA VAL A 259 -10.57 -10.20 -14.13
C VAL A 259 -9.77 -11.25 -14.87
N PHE A 260 -8.52 -11.47 -14.47
CA PHE A 260 -7.67 -12.52 -15.00
C PHE A 260 -7.03 -13.32 -13.87
N PHE A 261 -7.46 -14.56 -13.70
CA PHE A 261 -6.76 -15.53 -12.87
C PHE A 261 -5.94 -16.42 -13.80
N ASN A 262 -4.61 -16.29 -13.73
CA ASN A 262 -3.74 -17.01 -14.63
C ASN A 262 -3.39 -18.39 -14.07
N ARG A 263 -3.16 -19.32 -14.98
CA ARG A 263 -2.88 -20.73 -14.69
C ARG A 263 -1.69 -20.85 -13.73
N PRO A 264 -1.79 -21.65 -12.64
CA PRO A 264 -0.68 -21.91 -11.75
C PRO A 264 0.43 -22.66 -12.47
N THR A 265 1.66 -22.43 -12.04
CA THR A 265 2.86 -23.10 -12.58
C THR A 265 2.90 -24.59 -12.23
N SER A 266 2.22 -24.99 -11.15
CA SER A 266 2.05 -26.38 -10.75
C SER A 266 0.71 -26.60 -10.04
N GLY A 267 0.15 -27.80 -10.19
CA GLY A 267 -1.14 -28.16 -9.59
C GLY A 267 -2.35 -27.67 -10.39
N TYR A 268 -3.52 -27.95 -9.82
CA TYR A 268 -4.80 -27.39 -10.23
C TYR A 268 -5.51 -26.94 -8.95
N GLY A 269 -6.21 -25.82 -9.01
CA GLY A 269 -6.99 -25.34 -7.88
C GLY A 269 -8.32 -24.76 -8.31
N GLU A 270 -9.25 -24.70 -7.36
CA GLU A 270 -10.57 -24.15 -7.62
C GLU A 270 -10.53 -22.64 -7.43
N HIS A 271 -11.04 -21.89 -8.39
CA HIS A 271 -11.24 -20.44 -8.24
C HIS A 271 -12.71 -20.13 -8.05
N THR A 272 -13.03 -19.14 -7.23
CA THR A 272 -14.42 -18.70 -7.04
C THR A 272 -14.58 -17.25 -7.45
N LEU A 273 -15.57 -16.99 -8.31
CA LEU A 273 -16.03 -15.65 -8.65
C LEU A 273 -17.53 -15.53 -8.34
N VAL A 274 -17.88 -14.59 -7.48
CA VAL A 274 -19.25 -14.15 -7.25
C VAL A 274 -19.38 -12.72 -7.75
N ASN A 275 -20.15 -12.51 -8.81
CA ASN A 275 -20.40 -11.18 -9.37
C ASN A 275 -21.87 -10.80 -9.25
N SER A 276 -22.17 -9.78 -8.45
CA SER A 276 -23.46 -9.08 -8.44
C SER A 276 -23.36 -7.66 -9.01
N GLY A 277 -22.13 -7.14 -9.14
CA GLY A 277 -21.83 -5.83 -9.70
C GLY A 277 -21.59 -5.82 -11.21
N THR A 278 -20.67 -4.96 -11.65
CA THR A 278 -20.28 -4.82 -13.06
C THR A 278 -18.81 -5.19 -13.26
N ILE A 279 -18.55 -6.07 -14.22
CA ILE A 279 -17.21 -6.37 -14.74
C ILE A 279 -17.23 -6.07 -16.24
N THR A 280 -16.39 -5.13 -16.68
CA THR A 280 -16.25 -4.78 -18.09
C THR A 280 -14.82 -4.80 -18.58
N SER A 281 -14.65 -5.25 -19.82
CA SER A 281 -13.40 -5.15 -20.59
C SER A 281 -13.63 -4.42 -21.90
N ASN A 282 -12.67 -3.62 -22.34
CA ASN A 282 -12.75 -2.92 -23.62
C ASN A 282 -12.29 -3.80 -24.80
N SER A 283 -11.17 -4.51 -24.69
CA SER A 283 -10.51 -5.15 -25.83
C SER A 283 -10.49 -6.68 -25.81
N SER A 284 -10.71 -7.30 -24.65
CA SER A 284 -10.47 -8.73 -24.41
C SER A 284 -11.61 -9.38 -23.64
N THR A 285 -11.50 -10.64 -23.25
CA THR A 285 -12.48 -11.31 -22.38
C THR A 285 -12.71 -10.51 -21.07
N ALA A 286 -13.94 -10.41 -20.58
CA ALA A 286 -14.18 -9.65 -19.35
C ALA A 286 -13.72 -10.42 -18.10
N VAL A 287 -13.93 -11.74 -18.08
CA VAL A 287 -13.45 -12.64 -17.02
C VAL A 287 -12.73 -13.82 -17.64
N ASP A 288 -11.44 -13.99 -17.38
CA ASP A 288 -10.68 -15.18 -17.77
C ASP A 288 -10.12 -15.87 -16.52
N ILE A 289 -10.58 -17.09 -16.25
CA ILE A 289 -10.15 -17.87 -15.10
C ILE A 289 -9.50 -19.16 -15.59
N ASN A 290 -8.17 -19.19 -15.54
CA ASN A 290 -7.36 -20.33 -15.90
C ASN A 290 -6.79 -21.01 -14.65
N GLY A 291 -6.56 -22.32 -14.72
CA GLY A 291 -5.76 -23.02 -13.70
C GLY A 291 -6.44 -24.09 -12.86
N GLY A 292 -7.67 -24.45 -13.20
CA GLY A 292 -8.39 -25.55 -12.58
C GLY A 292 -9.90 -25.39 -12.77
N ALA A 293 -10.68 -25.93 -11.84
CA ALA A 293 -12.12 -25.69 -11.85
C ALA A 293 -12.41 -24.23 -11.46
N ALA A 294 -13.44 -23.65 -12.06
CA ALA A 294 -13.92 -22.32 -11.69
C ALA A 294 -15.40 -22.40 -11.31
N LEU A 295 -15.74 -21.91 -10.13
CA LEU A 295 -17.13 -21.69 -9.72
C LEU A 295 -17.46 -20.22 -9.95
N ILE A 296 -18.27 -19.95 -10.98
CA ILE A 296 -18.72 -18.59 -11.31
C ILE A 296 -20.21 -18.46 -11.01
N THR A 297 -20.57 -17.59 -10.07
CA THR A 297 -21.96 -17.18 -9.81
C THR A 297 -22.13 -15.74 -10.24
N ASN A 298 -22.91 -15.50 -11.29
CA ASN A 298 -23.14 -14.16 -11.81
C ASN A 298 -24.62 -13.77 -11.76
N THR A 299 -24.94 -12.74 -10.97
CA THR A 299 -26.24 -12.04 -10.97
C THR A 299 -26.13 -10.61 -11.51
N GLY A 300 -24.90 -10.11 -11.68
CA GLY A 300 -24.59 -8.79 -12.23
C GLY A 300 -24.29 -8.78 -13.74
N LEU A 301 -23.60 -7.72 -14.18
CA LEU A 301 -23.16 -7.54 -15.56
C LEU A 301 -21.71 -8.04 -15.73
N ILE A 302 -21.50 -8.95 -16.68
CA ILE A 302 -20.19 -9.28 -17.24
C ILE A 302 -20.26 -8.99 -18.73
N ARG A 303 -19.46 -8.03 -19.22
CA ARG A 303 -19.48 -7.63 -20.62
C ARG A 303 -18.09 -7.28 -21.14
N SER A 304 -17.72 -7.92 -22.24
CA SER A 304 -16.67 -7.40 -23.10
C SER A 304 -17.26 -6.61 -24.27
N PHE A 305 -16.61 -5.52 -24.66
CA PHE A 305 -16.98 -4.75 -25.85
C PHE A 305 -16.40 -5.33 -27.15
N ASN A 306 -15.26 -6.02 -27.10
CA ASN A 306 -14.57 -6.56 -28.29
C ASN A 306 -14.08 -8.02 -28.13
N GLY A 307 -14.57 -8.74 -27.12
CA GLY A 307 -14.21 -10.12 -26.78
C GLY A 307 -15.38 -10.88 -26.14
N ASN A 308 -15.07 -11.92 -25.38
CA ASN A 308 -16.09 -12.74 -24.70
C ASN A 308 -16.45 -12.18 -23.32
N GLY A 309 -17.63 -12.52 -22.80
CA GLY A 309 -17.97 -12.19 -21.41
C GLY A 309 -17.11 -13.00 -20.41
N ILE A 310 -17.09 -14.31 -20.59
CA ILE A 310 -16.29 -15.29 -19.84
C ILE A 310 -15.63 -16.20 -20.88
#